data_AF-A0A4U5WEG1-F1
#
_entry.id   AF-A0A4U5WEG1-F1
#
_cell.length_a   1.000
_cell.length_b   1.000
_cell.length_c   1.000
_cell.angle_alpha   90.00
_cell.angle_beta   90.00
_cell.angle_gamma   90.00
#
_symmetry.space_group_name_H-M   'P 1'
#
loop_
_entity.id
_entity.type
_entity.pdbx_description
1 polymer ?
#
loop_
_entity_poly.entity_id
_entity_poly.type
_entity_poly.pdbx_seq_one_letter_code
_entity_poly.pdbx_strand_id
1 'polypeptide(L)'
;MTPISRSGTGRGSVATLICGALAAGTLAAAGVATLAPGEAAASSHREAPLISGTPQYDNTDLYAFVSPDHPDTTTIVANWIPFEEPAGGPNFFPFAEDAQYDIHVDNDGDAQGDLLFRYTFKTRVKNKKTFLYNTGAVESLDDPDLNVTQTYDLELVKLKGRKEVHRTKLADDVPVAPSNVGKASMPDYRKLRDQAVYHLPNGAQSFAGQADDPFFLDLRVFDLLYGGDLSEVGNDTLKGYNVNSIALQVPTDLITESSHQPVVGIWSTTQRRNAQGYYTQVSRLGNPLVNEVVNPLKDKDKFNASAPRDDARFLKNVTNPELPKLIEAIYKIKAPAEPRNDLVDVFLKGVKGLNQPPYGTPAEELRLNTSIKPTMHPKRLGVLDGDNAGFPNGRRLTDDVVDASLQVVEGELVGSKNDLGDAVDKNDKDFEKSFPYVALPTEGSRGATAKTDAAVRSQLGDALTGSSTSDTPLIAASAGAGAAGILLVGGGLLWWRRTRGRAY
;
A
#
# COMPACT_ATOMS: atom_id res chain seq x y z
N MET A 1 25.40 77.42 28.45
CA MET A 1 24.10 77.67 27.82
C MET A 1 24.36 78.22 26.44
N THR A 2 24.28 77.36 25.43
CA THR A 2 24.52 77.68 24.01
C THR A 2 23.18 77.57 23.26
N PRO A 3 22.86 78.49 22.34
CA PRO A 3 21.58 78.53 21.61
C PRO A 3 21.65 77.66 20.35
N ILE A 4 20.51 77.41 19.67
CA ILE A 4 20.36 77.36 18.19
C ILE A 4 18.91 77.06 17.77
N SER A 5 18.42 77.96 16.91
CA SER A 5 17.51 77.93 15.75
C SER A 5 16.26 77.06 15.58
N ARG A 6 15.29 77.77 14.99
CA ARG A 6 14.10 77.39 14.21
C ARG A 6 14.37 76.47 13.00
N SER A 7 13.30 75.78 12.61
CA SER A 7 12.61 75.82 11.30
C SER A 7 12.42 74.48 10.61
N GLY A 8 11.26 74.31 9.96
CA GLY A 8 11.09 73.36 8.84
C GLY A 8 9.88 72.44 8.90
N THR A 9 8.70 72.96 8.60
CA THR A 9 7.52 72.17 8.20
C THR A 9 7.79 71.41 6.89
N GLY A 10 7.59 70.09 6.88
CA GLY A 10 7.58 69.26 5.68
C GLY A 10 6.30 68.44 5.60
N ARG A 11 5.36 68.87 4.76
CA ARG A 11 4.20 68.09 4.30
C ARG A 11 4.74 66.89 3.50
N GLY A 12 4.86 65.74 4.16
CA GLY A 12 5.18 64.45 3.54
C GLY A 12 3.91 63.63 3.32
N SER A 13 3.32 63.80 2.14
CA SER A 13 2.49 62.85 1.39
C SER A 13 1.69 61.77 2.12
N VAL A 14 0.38 62.02 2.27
CA VAL A 14 -0.66 60.96 2.30
C VAL A 14 -0.57 60.06 1.06
N ALA A 15 0.02 60.54 -0.04
CA ALA A 15 0.31 59.74 -1.24
C ALA A 15 1.30 58.58 -0.99
N THR A 16 2.22 58.68 -0.03
CA THR A 16 3.18 57.60 0.26
C THR A 16 2.53 56.46 1.05
N LEU A 17 1.49 56.76 1.84
CA LEU A 17 0.71 55.77 2.59
C LEU A 17 -0.28 55.02 1.68
N ILE A 18 -0.82 55.67 0.64
CA ILE A 18 -1.72 55.03 -0.33
C ILE A 18 -0.95 54.12 -1.31
N CYS A 19 0.27 54.51 -1.73
CA CYS A 19 1.11 53.64 -2.55
C CYS A 19 1.65 52.42 -1.77
N GLY A 20 1.92 52.56 -0.47
CA GLY A 20 2.30 51.43 0.38
C GLY A 20 1.17 50.41 0.59
N ALA A 21 -0.07 50.88 0.73
CA ALA A 21 -1.24 50.01 0.90
C ALA A 21 -1.64 49.27 -0.39
N LEU A 22 -1.47 49.91 -1.56
CA LEU A 22 -1.72 49.25 -2.86
C LEU A 22 -0.60 48.27 -3.24
N ALA A 23 0.67 48.54 -2.90
CA ALA A 23 1.78 47.62 -3.10
C ALA A 23 1.70 46.40 -2.16
N ALA A 24 1.29 46.58 -0.89
CA ALA A 24 1.04 45.48 0.03
C ALA A 24 -0.19 44.65 -0.35
N GLY A 25 -1.24 45.28 -0.88
CA GLY A 25 -2.45 44.59 -1.36
C GLY A 25 -2.22 43.77 -2.64
N THR A 26 -1.37 44.25 -3.55
CA THR A 26 -1.02 43.50 -4.78
C THR A 26 0.00 42.39 -4.53
N LEU A 27 0.93 42.55 -3.57
CA LEU A 27 1.81 41.46 -3.11
C LEU A 27 1.06 40.40 -2.27
N ALA A 28 0.03 40.79 -1.51
CA ALA A 28 -0.83 39.83 -0.82
C ALA A 28 -1.78 39.08 -1.77
N ALA A 29 -2.31 39.73 -2.82
CA ALA A 29 -3.13 39.06 -3.82
C ALA A 29 -2.31 38.14 -4.75
N ALA A 30 -1.07 38.50 -5.08
CA ALA A 30 -0.15 37.64 -5.82
C ALA A 30 0.45 36.51 -4.95
N GLY A 31 0.55 36.72 -3.62
CA GLY A 31 0.99 35.71 -2.66
C GLY A 31 -0.10 34.69 -2.26
N VAL A 32 -1.37 35.01 -2.45
CA VAL A 32 -2.49 34.08 -2.21
C VAL A 32 -2.90 33.31 -3.47
N ALA A 33 -2.59 33.82 -4.67
CA ALA A 33 -2.77 33.08 -5.92
C ALA A 33 -1.66 32.05 -6.21
N THR A 34 -0.59 32.02 -5.40
CA THR A 34 0.53 31.07 -5.51
C THR A 34 0.61 30.08 -4.33
N LEU A 35 -0.38 30.12 -3.43
CA LEU A 35 -0.58 29.13 -2.36
C LEU A 35 -1.88 28.35 -2.54
N ALA A 36 -2.28 28.11 -3.79
CA ALA A 36 -3.04 26.90 -4.06
C ALA A 36 -2.12 25.73 -3.64
N PRO A 37 -2.56 24.81 -2.76
CA PRO A 37 -1.79 23.59 -2.53
C PRO A 37 -1.53 22.98 -3.90
N GLY A 38 -0.25 22.91 -4.29
CA GLY A 38 0.16 22.15 -5.46
C GLY A 38 -0.44 20.76 -5.32
N GLU A 39 -0.95 20.22 -6.43
CA GLU A 39 -1.48 18.87 -6.51
C GLU A 39 -0.62 17.93 -5.66
N ALA A 40 -1.24 17.30 -4.66
CA ALA A 40 -0.55 16.40 -3.77
C ALA A 40 0.04 15.26 -4.62
N ALA A 41 1.35 15.31 -4.81
CA ALA A 41 2.13 14.29 -5.50
C ALA A 41 2.38 13.13 -4.52
N ALA A 42 2.17 11.91 -4.97
CA ALA A 42 2.40 10.70 -4.19
C ALA A 42 2.52 9.49 -5.17
N SER A 43 2.86 8.30 -4.67
CA SER A 43 3.53 7.15 -5.33
C SER A 43 2.87 5.75 -5.07
N SER A 44 3.31 4.63 -5.69
CA SER A 44 2.67 3.27 -5.61
C SER A 44 3.32 2.27 -4.66
N HIS A 45 4.62 2.24 -4.55
CA HIS A 45 5.31 1.42 -3.57
C HIS A 45 6.46 2.33 -3.03
N ARG A 46 7.18 1.95 -1.96
CA ARG A 46 8.18 2.79 -1.28
C ARG A 46 9.26 3.40 -2.21
N GLU A 47 9.25 3.11 -3.51
CA GLU A 47 10.11 3.57 -4.58
C GLU A 47 9.91 5.02 -5.03
N ALA A 48 8.80 5.69 -4.70
CA ALA A 48 8.77 7.14 -4.90
C ALA A 48 8.60 7.99 -3.64
N PRO A 49 9.25 9.18 -3.66
CA PRO A 49 9.67 9.82 -2.43
C PRO A 49 8.52 10.17 -1.51
N LEU A 50 7.37 10.58 -2.08
CA LEU A 50 6.28 11.15 -1.29
C LEU A 50 5.42 10.09 -0.61
N ILE A 51 5.16 8.94 -1.25
CA ILE A 51 4.40 7.85 -0.61
C ILE A 51 5.21 7.09 0.43
N SER A 52 6.52 7.01 0.24
CA SER A 52 7.42 6.29 1.15
C SER A 52 7.36 6.80 2.60
N GLY A 53 6.98 8.08 2.78
CA GLY A 53 6.75 8.71 4.08
C GLY A 53 5.32 8.55 4.62
N THR A 54 4.41 7.97 3.84
CA THR A 54 2.99 7.80 4.17
C THR A 54 2.46 6.43 3.69
N PRO A 55 2.94 5.31 4.27
CA PRO A 55 2.70 3.96 3.77
C PRO A 55 1.22 3.55 3.76
N GLN A 56 0.37 4.20 4.57
CA GLN A 56 -1.07 3.92 4.60
C GLN A 56 -1.80 4.19 3.28
N TYR A 57 -1.20 4.97 2.37
CA TYR A 57 -1.78 5.31 1.08
C TYR A 57 -1.09 4.61 -0.10
N ASP A 58 -0.15 3.71 0.18
CA ASP A 58 0.77 3.09 -0.77
C ASP A 58 0.16 1.83 -1.37
N ASN A 59 -0.19 1.84 -2.66
CA ASN A 59 -0.79 0.71 -3.39
C ASN A 59 0.28 -0.32 -3.82
N THR A 60 0.49 -1.39 -3.06
CA THR A 60 1.62 -2.30 -3.31
C THR A 60 1.40 -3.23 -4.49
N ASP A 61 0.21 -3.83 -4.59
CA ASP A 61 -0.10 -4.83 -5.61
C ASP A 61 -1.57 -4.87 -6.01
N LEU A 62 -1.81 -5.30 -7.25
CA LEU A 62 -3.12 -5.62 -7.78
C LEU A 62 -3.10 -7.00 -8.45
N TYR A 63 -4.13 -7.79 -8.16
CA TYR A 63 -4.41 -9.09 -8.73
C TYR A 63 -5.83 -9.11 -9.24
N ALA A 64 -6.05 -9.71 -10.40
CA ALA A 64 -7.37 -9.90 -10.97
C ALA A 64 -7.40 -11.19 -11.78
N PHE A 65 -8.34 -12.07 -11.46
CA PHE A 65 -8.46 -13.37 -12.11
C PHE A 65 -9.89 -13.89 -12.02
N VAL A 66 -10.27 -14.74 -12.98
CA VAL A 66 -11.53 -15.51 -12.89
C VAL A 66 -11.41 -16.48 -11.72
N SER A 67 -12.40 -16.48 -10.82
CA SER A 67 -12.33 -17.24 -9.57
C SER A 67 -12.28 -18.76 -9.83
N PRO A 68 -11.28 -19.50 -9.32
CA PRO A 68 -11.12 -20.92 -9.65
C PRO A 68 -12.26 -21.84 -9.15
N ASP A 69 -12.82 -21.54 -7.99
CA ASP A 69 -13.93 -22.25 -7.33
C ASP A 69 -15.32 -21.73 -7.74
N HIS A 70 -15.39 -20.51 -8.29
CA HIS A 70 -16.61 -19.88 -8.81
C HIS A 70 -16.38 -19.22 -10.18
N PRO A 71 -16.22 -19.99 -11.28
CA PRO A 71 -15.74 -19.46 -12.57
C PRO A 71 -16.69 -18.50 -13.32
N ASP A 72 -17.89 -18.24 -12.78
CA ASP A 72 -18.83 -17.21 -13.20
C ASP A 72 -18.60 -15.86 -12.48
N THR A 73 -17.59 -15.80 -11.62
CA THR A 73 -17.18 -14.62 -10.87
C THR A 73 -15.73 -14.25 -11.17
N THR A 74 -15.42 -12.98 -10.95
CA THR A 74 -14.07 -12.42 -11.03
C THR A 74 -13.65 -11.96 -9.66
N THR A 75 -12.44 -12.35 -9.22
CA THR A 75 -11.82 -11.85 -8.00
C THR A 75 -10.80 -10.77 -8.32
N ILE A 76 -10.86 -9.68 -7.57
CA ILE A 76 -9.88 -8.60 -7.56
C ILE A 76 -9.31 -8.52 -6.14
N VAL A 77 -7.99 -8.50 -6.01
CA VAL A 77 -7.29 -8.27 -4.74
C VAL A 77 -6.37 -7.09 -4.93
N ALA A 78 -6.47 -6.09 -4.07
CA ALA A 78 -5.59 -4.94 -4.05
C ALA A 78 -4.96 -4.81 -2.66
N ASN A 79 -3.67 -4.51 -2.61
CA ASN A 79 -2.88 -4.45 -1.39
C ASN A 79 -2.37 -3.03 -1.12
N TRP A 80 -2.21 -2.74 0.17
CA TRP A 80 -1.69 -1.48 0.68
C TRP A 80 -0.78 -1.71 1.88
N ILE A 81 0.03 -0.70 2.19
CA ILE A 81 0.90 -0.67 3.36
C ILE A 81 1.94 -1.80 3.30
N PRO A 82 3.07 -1.60 2.60
CA PRO A 82 4.08 -2.64 2.48
C PRO A 82 4.84 -2.84 3.79
N PHE A 83 5.48 -4.00 3.94
CA PHE A 83 6.38 -4.34 5.06
C PHE A 83 5.74 -4.20 6.45
N GLU A 84 4.50 -4.63 6.61
CA GLU A 84 3.90 -4.66 7.93
C GLU A 84 4.62 -5.71 8.80
N GLU A 85 5.44 -5.24 9.73
CA GLU A 85 6.10 -6.13 10.69
C GLU A 85 5.03 -6.72 11.63
N PRO A 86 4.88 -8.05 11.71
CA PRO A 86 3.82 -8.69 12.48
C PRO A 86 3.69 -8.24 13.95
N ALA A 87 4.80 -8.05 14.64
CA ALA A 87 4.95 -7.54 16.01
C ALA A 87 4.90 -6.00 16.10
N GLY A 88 4.08 -5.35 15.28
CA GLY A 88 3.97 -3.88 15.20
C GLY A 88 3.38 -3.15 16.42
N GLY A 89 3.11 -3.83 17.54
CA GLY A 89 2.52 -3.21 18.72
C GLY A 89 3.34 -2.03 19.28
N PRO A 90 2.71 -1.02 19.92
CA PRO A 90 1.28 -0.93 20.25
C PRO A 90 0.39 -0.40 19.12
N ASN A 91 0.98 0.11 18.02
CA ASN A 91 0.24 0.66 16.89
C ASN A 91 0.38 -0.26 15.68
N PHE A 92 -0.64 -1.07 15.46
CA PHE A 92 -0.73 -1.94 14.29
C PHE A 92 -1.06 -1.13 13.02
N PHE A 93 -1.47 -1.80 11.95
CA PHE A 93 -1.58 -1.24 10.61
C PHE A 93 -3.05 -1.04 10.20
N PRO A 94 -3.76 0.00 10.68
CA PRO A 94 -5.10 0.31 10.20
C PRO A 94 -5.05 0.90 8.78
N PHE A 95 -6.12 0.71 8.01
CA PHE A 95 -6.38 1.56 6.85
C PHE A 95 -6.63 3.01 7.31
N ALA A 96 -6.26 3.99 6.49
CA ALA A 96 -6.41 5.40 6.81
C ALA A 96 -7.88 5.85 6.75
N GLU A 97 -8.29 6.68 7.71
CA GLU A 97 -9.65 7.24 7.79
C GLU A 97 -9.85 8.49 6.90
N ASP A 98 -8.76 9.10 6.43
CA ASP A 98 -8.76 10.22 5.50
C ASP A 98 -8.46 9.79 4.05
N ALA A 99 -8.66 8.51 3.73
CA ALA A 99 -8.45 7.95 2.41
C ALA A 99 -9.71 7.33 1.79
N GLN A 100 -9.71 7.24 0.46
CA GLN A 100 -10.59 6.38 -0.33
C GLN A 100 -9.71 5.37 -1.07
N TYR A 101 -9.99 4.09 -0.84
CA TYR A 101 -9.30 2.98 -1.48
C TYR A 101 -10.20 2.47 -2.59
N ASP A 102 -9.75 2.66 -3.82
CA ASP A 102 -10.59 2.61 -5.01
C ASP A 102 -10.10 1.50 -5.94
N ILE A 103 -11.01 0.65 -6.41
CA ILE A 103 -10.78 -0.30 -7.50
C ILE A 103 -11.61 0.17 -8.70
N HIS A 104 -10.95 0.46 -9.81
CA HIS A 104 -11.56 0.91 -11.05
C HIS A 104 -11.66 -0.25 -12.04
N VAL A 105 -12.71 -0.23 -12.86
CA VAL A 105 -12.89 -1.11 -14.01
C VAL A 105 -13.22 -0.26 -15.23
N ASP A 106 -12.36 -0.35 -16.25
CA ASP A 106 -12.65 0.02 -17.64
C ASP A 106 -13.25 -1.22 -18.34
N ASN A 107 -14.48 -1.12 -18.83
CA ASN A 107 -15.15 -2.24 -19.49
C ASN A 107 -15.36 -2.07 -20.99
N ASP A 108 -14.97 -0.93 -21.56
CA ASP A 108 -15.11 -0.61 -22.99
C ASP A 108 -13.77 -0.41 -23.72
N GLY A 109 -12.67 -0.28 -22.97
CA GLY A 109 -11.30 -0.17 -23.46
C GLY A 109 -10.87 1.27 -23.79
N ASP A 110 -11.62 2.29 -23.35
CA ASP A 110 -11.29 3.69 -23.62
C ASP A 110 -10.23 4.30 -22.68
N ALA A 111 -9.73 3.51 -21.72
CA ALA A 111 -8.78 3.85 -20.65
C ALA A 111 -9.34 4.77 -19.55
N GLN A 112 -10.65 4.76 -19.35
CA GLN A 112 -11.34 5.45 -18.26
C GLN A 112 -12.20 4.47 -17.48
N GLY A 113 -12.32 4.71 -16.16
CA GLY A 113 -13.11 3.84 -15.31
C GLY A 113 -14.60 4.05 -15.57
N ASP A 114 -15.32 2.97 -15.84
CA ASP A 114 -16.78 2.92 -15.92
C ASP A 114 -17.41 2.54 -14.58
N LEU A 115 -16.73 1.69 -13.83
CA LEU A 115 -17.11 1.25 -12.50
C LEU A 115 -15.99 1.56 -11.51
N LEU A 116 -16.37 2.03 -10.34
CA LEU A 116 -15.46 2.35 -9.26
C LEU A 116 -16.02 1.77 -7.95
N PHE A 117 -15.32 0.77 -7.41
CA PHE A 117 -15.59 0.23 -6.08
C PHE A 117 -14.75 0.98 -5.06
N ARG A 118 -15.42 1.74 -4.20
CA ARG A 118 -14.78 2.62 -3.22
C ARG A 118 -14.96 2.09 -1.81
N TYR A 119 -13.84 1.91 -1.13
CA TYR A 119 -13.76 1.55 0.28
C TYR A 119 -13.38 2.78 1.11
N THR A 120 -14.12 3.04 2.18
CA THR A 120 -13.74 4.04 3.20
C THR A 120 -13.81 3.40 4.58
N PHE A 121 -12.87 3.77 5.45
CA PHE A 121 -12.64 3.06 6.71
C PHE A 121 -12.88 3.96 7.92
N LYS A 122 -13.28 3.34 9.03
CA LYS A 122 -13.48 4.01 10.31
C LYS A 122 -12.93 3.18 11.47
N THR A 123 -12.10 3.78 12.29
CA THR A 123 -11.47 3.17 13.45
C THR A 123 -12.20 3.55 14.72
N ARG A 124 -12.37 2.59 15.63
CA ARG A 124 -12.93 2.82 16.97
C ARG A 124 -12.00 2.19 18.00
N VAL A 125 -11.71 2.96 19.06
CA VAL A 125 -10.94 2.50 20.23
C VAL A 125 -11.84 2.51 21.45
N LYS A 126 -12.16 1.33 21.98
CA LYS A 126 -13.12 1.15 23.09
C LYS A 126 -12.57 1.68 24.41
N ASN A 127 -11.33 1.35 24.74
CA ASN A 127 -10.60 1.73 25.94
C ASN A 127 -9.31 2.48 25.60
N LYS A 128 -9.37 3.81 25.70
CA LYS A 128 -8.23 4.72 25.47
C LYS A 128 -7.24 4.80 26.65
N LYS A 129 -7.48 4.06 27.73
CA LYS A 129 -6.63 4.08 28.95
C LYS A 129 -5.55 3.00 28.95
N THR A 130 -5.50 2.14 27.94
CA THR A 130 -4.49 1.11 27.76
C THR A 130 -3.76 1.30 26.44
N PHE A 131 -2.52 0.81 26.36
CA PHE A 131 -1.76 0.72 25.11
C PHE A 131 -2.05 -0.57 24.33
N LEU A 132 -2.83 -1.49 24.91
CA LEU A 132 -3.09 -2.81 24.32
C LEU A 132 -4.10 -2.73 23.17
N TYR A 133 -3.81 -3.47 22.10
CA TYR A 133 -4.72 -3.67 20.97
C TYR A 133 -5.98 -4.48 21.34
N ASN A 134 -5.84 -5.36 22.34
CA ASN A 134 -6.91 -6.16 22.92
C ASN A 134 -6.67 -6.30 24.44
N THR A 135 -7.74 -6.36 25.25
CA THR A 135 -7.67 -6.42 26.72
C THR A 135 -7.77 -7.83 27.31
N GLY A 136 -8.04 -8.81 26.45
CA GLY A 136 -8.15 -10.24 26.74
C GLY A 136 -8.06 -11.04 25.44
N ALA A 137 -8.24 -12.36 25.52
CA ALA A 137 -8.28 -13.19 24.31
C ALA A 137 -9.50 -12.80 23.45
N VAL A 138 -9.31 -12.66 22.15
CA VAL A 138 -10.33 -12.27 21.18
C VAL A 138 -10.84 -13.52 20.48
N GLU A 139 -12.11 -13.84 20.69
CA GLU A 139 -12.75 -15.04 20.11
C GLU A 139 -13.73 -14.72 18.98
N SER A 140 -14.09 -13.44 18.78
CA SER A 140 -14.92 -12.94 17.67
C SER A 140 -14.63 -11.47 17.35
N LEU A 141 -15.10 -10.99 16.19
CA LEU A 141 -14.92 -9.58 15.80
C LEU A 141 -15.70 -8.58 16.66
N ASP A 142 -16.77 -9.01 17.32
CA ASP A 142 -17.58 -8.20 18.24
C ASP A 142 -17.15 -8.36 19.72
N ASP A 143 -16.11 -9.15 19.99
CA ASP A 143 -15.61 -9.43 21.33
C ASP A 143 -15.30 -8.11 22.08
N PRO A 144 -15.80 -7.91 23.31
CA PRO A 144 -15.52 -6.72 24.10
C PRO A 144 -14.01 -6.51 24.34
N ASP A 145 -13.22 -7.58 24.33
CA ASP A 145 -11.77 -7.53 24.53
C ASP A 145 -11.00 -7.06 23.28
N LEU A 146 -11.60 -7.04 22.09
CA LEU A 146 -10.98 -6.42 20.92
C LEU A 146 -11.08 -4.89 21.05
N ASN A 147 -10.01 -4.24 21.52
CA ASN A 147 -10.02 -2.83 21.91
C ASN A 147 -10.01 -1.88 20.70
N VAL A 148 -9.22 -2.20 19.67
CA VAL A 148 -9.13 -1.43 18.43
C VAL A 148 -9.86 -2.20 17.33
N THR A 149 -10.93 -1.62 16.79
CA THR A 149 -11.74 -2.20 15.72
C THR A 149 -11.77 -1.25 14.53
N GLN A 150 -11.82 -1.78 13.31
CA GLN A 150 -12.05 -0.98 12.12
C GLN A 150 -13.24 -1.56 11.34
N THR A 151 -14.02 -0.67 10.73
CA THR A 151 -15.09 -1.03 9.80
C THR A 151 -14.90 -0.32 8.48
N TYR A 152 -15.54 -0.82 7.42
CA TYR A 152 -15.54 -0.19 6.10
C TYR A 152 -16.95 -0.07 5.52
N ASP A 153 -17.12 0.97 4.70
CA ASP A 153 -18.23 1.09 3.75
C ASP A 153 -17.72 0.72 2.35
N LEU A 154 -18.56 0.07 1.55
CA LEU A 154 -18.29 -0.24 0.15
C LEU A 154 -19.34 0.43 -0.73
N GLU A 155 -18.91 1.27 -1.66
CA GLU A 155 -19.76 1.94 -2.64
C GLU A 155 -19.38 1.52 -4.06
N LEU A 156 -20.37 1.22 -4.90
CA LEU A 156 -20.21 1.11 -6.34
C LEU A 156 -20.65 2.42 -7.00
N VAL A 157 -19.71 3.09 -7.65
CA VAL A 157 -19.93 4.32 -8.41
C VAL A 157 -19.86 3.98 -9.89
N LYS A 158 -20.92 4.29 -10.63
CA LYS A 158 -20.94 4.21 -12.10
C LYS A 158 -20.56 5.57 -12.67
N LEU A 159 -19.64 5.54 -13.62
CA LEU A 159 -19.07 6.71 -14.26
C LEU A 159 -19.47 6.73 -15.74
N LYS A 160 -19.66 7.93 -16.30
CA LYS A 160 -19.78 8.14 -17.75
C LYS A 160 -19.05 9.41 -18.12
N GLY A 161 -18.01 9.29 -18.95
CA GLY A 161 -17.14 10.43 -19.28
C GLY A 161 -16.55 11.10 -18.04
N ARG A 162 -16.11 10.30 -17.07
CA ARG A 162 -15.51 10.71 -15.78
C ARG A 162 -16.46 11.39 -14.78
N LYS A 163 -17.75 11.40 -15.07
CA LYS A 163 -18.75 11.94 -14.14
C LYS A 163 -19.51 10.79 -13.51
N GLU A 164 -19.70 10.88 -12.20
CA GLU A 164 -20.64 10.04 -11.49
C GLU A 164 -22.04 10.21 -12.07
N VAL A 165 -22.61 9.11 -12.52
CA VAL A 165 -24.00 9.04 -13.00
C VAL A 165 -24.89 8.26 -12.05
N HIS A 166 -24.30 7.34 -11.27
CA HIS A 166 -25.01 6.58 -10.25
C HIS A 166 -24.06 6.14 -9.15
N ARG A 167 -24.58 6.04 -7.92
CA ARG A 167 -23.86 5.51 -6.76
C ARG A 167 -24.77 4.59 -5.98
N THR A 168 -24.24 3.43 -5.61
CA THR A 168 -24.94 2.42 -4.80
C THR A 168 -24.06 2.08 -3.61
N LYS A 169 -24.59 2.22 -2.39
CA LYS A 169 -23.93 1.69 -1.21
C LYS A 169 -24.16 0.18 -1.18
N LEU A 170 -23.09 -0.58 -1.39
CA LEU A 170 -23.11 -2.04 -1.42
C LEU A 170 -23.01 -2.64 -0.02
N ALA A 171 -22.21 -2.01 0.85
CA ALA A 171 -22.07 -2.42 2.24
C ALA A 171 -21.86 -1.22 3.18
N ASP A 172 -22.26 -1.38 4.44
CA ASP A 172 -22.27 -0.34 5.49
C ASP A 172 -21.72 -0.91 6.81
N ASP A 173 -20.73 -0.25 7.39
CA ASP A 173 -20.11 -0.58 8.68
C ASP A 173 -19.64 -2.05 8.79
N VAL A 174 -19.09 -2.63 7.72
CA VAL A 174 -18.61 -4.02 7.68
C VAL A 174 -17.30 -4.15 8.46
N PRO A 175 -17.13 -5.14 9.35
CA PRO A 175 -15.91 -5.28 10.13
C PRO A 175 -14.70 -5.67 9.26
N VAL A 176 -13.56 -5.04 9.54
CA VAL A 176 -12.24 -5.38 9.02
C VAL A 176 -11.64 -6.49 9.90
N ALA A 177 -10.96 -7.47 9.30
CA ALA A 177 -10.19 -8.45 10.09
C ALA A 177 -9.09 -7.73 10.89
N PRO A 178 -8.98 -7.94 12.21
CA PRO A 178 -7.99 -7.27 13.04
C PRO A 178 -6.58 -7.75 12.68
N SER A 179 -5.55 -6.98 13.03
CA SER A 179 -4.15 -7.43 12.85
C SER A 179 -3.86 -8.66 13.72
N ASN A 180 -3.06 -9.60 13.24
CA ASN A 180 -2.77 -10.83 13.98
C ASN A 180 -1.71 -10.60 15.08
N VAL A 181 -2.17 -10.15 16.25
CA VAL A 181 -1.29 -9.82 17.39
C VAL A 181 -0.48 -11.04 17.87
N GLY A 182 -1.05 -12.23 17.76
CA GLY A 182 -0.43 -13.49 18.17
C GLY A 182 -1.32 -14.36 19.03
N LYS A 183 -0.94 -15.63 19.13
CA LYS A 183 -1.73 -16.71 19.75
C LYS A 183 -2.32 -16.43 21.15
N ALA A 184 -1.65 -15.63 21.99
CA ALA A 184 -2.20 -15.28 23.31
C ALA A 184 -3.40 -14.33 23.22
N SER A 185 -3.37 -13.41 22.25
CA SER A 185 -4.43 -12.45 21.98
C SER A 185 -5.50 -13.03 21.06
N MET A 186 -5.11 -13.82 20.05
CA MET A 186 -5.97 -14.34 19.00
C MET A 186 -5.70 -15.84 18.81
N PRO A 187 -6.18 -16.69 19.74
CA PRO A 187 -5.85 -18.12 19.77
C PRO A 187 -6.37 -18.88 18.54
N ASP A 188 -7.43 -18.38 17.90
CA ASP A 188 -7.98 -18.88 16.64
C ASP A 188 -8.18 -17.71 15.66
N TYR A 189 -7.07 -17.23 15.09
CA TYR A 189 -7.12 -16.13 14.13
C TYR A 189 -7.90 -16.47 12.85
N ARG A 190 -7.92 -17.76 12.45
CA ARG A 190 -8.69 -18.20 11.27
C ARG A 190 -10.17 -17.91 11.46
N LYS A 191 -10.73 -18.20 12.64
CA LYS A 191 -12.12 -17.85 12.96
C LYS A 191 -12.40 -16.35 12.80
N LEU A 192 -11.48 -15.47 13.23
CA LEU A 192 -11.63 -14.02 13.08
C LEU A 192 -11.55 -13.61 11.60
N ARG A 193 -10.66 -14.22 10.82
CA ARG A 193 -10.55 -14.01 9.38
C ARG A 193 -11.84 -14.40 8.66
N ASP A 194 -12.38 -15.58 8.95
CA ASP A 194 -13.59 -16.10 8.30
C ASP A 194 -14.82 -15.20 8.62
N GLN A 195 -14.90 -14.65 9.84
CA GLN A 195 -15.94 -13.70 10.23
C GLN A 195 -15.87 -12.35 9.48
N ALA A 196 -14.71 -11.99 8.92
CA ALA A 196 -14.52 -10.74 8.19
C ALA A 196 -14.85 -10.85 6.70
N VAL A 197 -15.17 -12.06 6.21
CA VAL A 197 -15.71 -12.25 4.86
C VAL A 197 -17.18 -11.83 4.85
N TYR A 198 -17.50 -10.82 4.05
CA TYR A 198 -18.84 -10.27 3.95
C TYR A 198 -19.50 -10.65 2.63
N HIS A 199 -20.65 -11.33 2.70
CA HIS A 199 -21.45 -11.69 1.55
C HIS A 199 -22.41 -10.55 1.19
N LEU A 200 -22.40 -10.14 -0.07
CA LEU A 200 -23.25 -9.08 -0.61
C LEU A 200 -24.54 -9.65 -1.22
N PRO A 201 -25.66 -8.91 -1.21
CA PRO A 201 -26.95 -9.39 -1.72
C PRO A 201 -26.96 -9.80 -3.20
N ASN A 202 -26.03 -9.27 -4.00
CA ASN A 202 -25.90 -9.53 -5.44
C ASN A 202 -25.01 -10.74 -5.75
N GLY A 203 -24.64 -11.56 -4.75
CA GLY A 203 -23.75 -12.71 -4.92
C GLY A 203 -22.26 -12.36 -4.92
N ALA A 204 -21.91 -11.08 -4.79
CA ALA A 204 -20.53 -10.67 -4.56
C ALA A 204 -20.08 -10.97 -3.12
N GLN A 205 -18.76 -10.98 -2.89
CA GLN A 205 -18.16 -11.12 -1.57
C GLN A 205 -17.03 -10.10 -1.41
N SER A 206 -16.88 -9.56 -0.20
CA SER A 206 -15.88 -8.54 0.11
C SER A 206 -15.15 -8.90 1.41
N PHE A 207 -13.85 -8.61 1.43
CA PHE A 207 -12.98 -8.79 2.59
C PHE A 207 -12.02 -7.60 2.67
N ALA A 208 -11.73 -7.14 3.89
CA ALA A 208 -10.66 -6.20 4.17
C ALA A 208 -9.92 -6.59 5.44
N GLY A 209 -8.60 -6.48 5.42
CA GLY A 209 -7.74 -6.67 6.60
C GLY A 209 -6.34 -7.14 6.26
N GLN A 210 -5.53 -7.31 7.30
CA GLN A 210 -4.13 -7.71 7.17
C GLN A 210 -4.00 -9.14 6.64
N ALA A 211 -3.24 -9.36 5.59
CA ALA A 211 -2.86 -10.66 5.03
C ALA A 211 -1.35 -10.81 4.95
N ASP A 212 -0.88 -12.04 4.72
CA ASP A 212 0.49 -12.26 4.26
C ASP A 212 0.72 -11.49 2.95
N ASP A 213 1.91 -10.94 2.74
CA ASP A 213 2.21 -10.29 1.45
C ASP A 213 2.18 -11.34 0.33
N PRO A 214 1.22 -11.29 -0.62
CA PRO A 214 1.16 -12.28 -1.68
C PRO A 214 2.26 -12.08 -2.73
N PHE A 215 2.91 -10.92 -2.74
CA PHE A 215 4.00 -10.67 -3.65
C PHE A 215 5.27 -11.33 -3.14
N PHE A 216 6.00 -11.95 -4.04
CA PHE A 216 7.23 -12.66 -3.74
C PHE A 216 8.28 -12.21 -4.73
N LEU A 217 9.39 -11.74 -4.20
CA LEU A 217 10.54 -11.31 -4.97
C LEU A 217 11.75 -11.11 -4.06
N ASP A 218 12.93 -11.14 -4.68
CA ASP A 218 14.10 -10.51 -4.10
C ASP A 218 13.97 -8.99 -4.29
N LEU A 219 14.11 -8.16 -3.26
CA LEU A 219 14.11 -6.69 -3.41
C LEU A 219 15.50 -6.09 -3.54
N ARG A 220 16.55 -6.91 -3.49
CA ARG A 220 17.91 -6.42 -3.75
C ARG A 220 18.10 -5.95 -5.20
N VAL A 221 17.08 -5.88 -6.07
CA VAL A 221 17.21 -5.39 -7.46
C VAL A 221 17.71 -3.97 -7.43
N PHE A 222 17.26 -3.24 -6.40
CA PHE A 222 17.66 -1.89 -6.11
C PHE A 222 19.07 -1.81 -5.48
N ASP A 223 19.65 -2.92 -5.02
CA ASP A 223 21.10 -3.05 -4.77
C ASP A 223 21.83 -3.24 -6.12
N LEU A 224 21.78 -2.16 -6.92
CA LEU A 224 22.30 -1.88 -8.27
C LEU A 224 22.05 -2.96 -9.37
N LEU A 225 21.30 -3.99 -9.09
CA LEU A 225 21.43 -5.26 -9.79
C LEU A 225 20.47 -6.28 -9.17
N TYR A 226 20.63 -6.47 -7.85
CA TYR A 226 20.76 -7.75 -7.10
C TYR A 226 22.19 -8.07 -6.59
N GLY A 227 23.05 -7.07 -6.40
CA GLY A 227 24.33 -7.21 -5.66
C GLY A 227 25.61 -7.33 -6.50
N GLY A 228 25.52 -7.38 -7.83
CA GLY A 228 26.72 -7.59 -8.68
C GLY A 228 26.72 -8.93 -9.38
N ASP A 229 25.91 -9.86 -8.87
CA ASP A 229 26.05 -11.28 -9.10
C ASP A 229 24.68 -11.95 -9.07
N LEU A 230 24.17 -12.36 -10.24
CA LEU A 230 22.89 -13.07 -10.35
C LEU A 230 22.89 -14.41 -9.62
N SER A 231 24.05 -14.97 -9.22
CA SER A 231 24.08 -16.21 -8.44
C SER A 231 23.68 -16.02 -6.97
N GLU A 232 23.60 -14.78 -6.50
CA GLU A 232 23.24 -14.48 -5.12
C GLU A 232 21.72 -14.30 -4.92
N VAL A 233 20.92 -14.22 -5.98
CA VAL A 233 19.45 -14.04 -5.95
C VAL A 233 18.71 -15.21 -5.28
N GLY A 234 17.39 -15.06 -5.08
CA GLY A 234 16.53 -16.10 -4.52
C GLY A 234 16.17 -15.92 -3.05
N ASN A 235 16.40 -14.72 -2.50
CA ASN A 235 15.93 -14.40 -1.16
C ASN A 235 14.61 -13.64 -1.24
N ASP A 236 13.50 -14.31 -0.94
CA ASP A 236 12.21 -13.66 -0.74
C ASP A 236 12.31 -12.64 0.40
N THR A 237 12.34 -11.36 0.02
CA THR A 237 12.51 -10.23 0.94
C THR A 237 11.22 -9.80 1.62
N LEU A 238 10.06 -10.23 1.11
CA LEU A 238 8.75 -9.97 1.68
C LEU A 238 8.29 -11.08 2.62
N LYS A 239 8.94 -12.25 2.55
CA LYS A 239 8.75 -13.38 3.46
C LYS A 239 8.51 -12.96 4.92
N GLY A 240 7.34 -13.34 5.43
CA GLY A 240 6.95 -13.12 6.81
C GLY A 240 6.61 -11.67 7.16
N TYR A 241 6.54 -10.76 6.19
CA TYR A 241 5.84 -9.49 6.33
C TYR A 241 4.38 -9.65 5.93
N ASN A 242 3.57 -8.68 6.34
CA ASN A 242 2.17 -8.60 5.97
C ASN A 242 1.92 -7.34 5.13
N VAL A 243 0.71 -7.28 4.58
CA VAL A 243 0.11 -6.11 3.92
C VAL A 243 -1.35 -6.01 4.32
N ASN A 244 -1.94 -4.85 4.10
CA ASN A 244 -3.38 -4.68 4.16
C ASN A 244 -4.02 -5.01 2.82
N SER A 245 -4.89 -6.01 2.79
CA SER A 245 -5.57 -6.45 1.57
C SER A 245 -7.04 -6.05 1.56
N ILE A 246 -7.52 -5.61 0.40
CA ILE A 246 -8.94 -5.61 0.05
C ILE A 246 -9.14 -6.66 -1.03
N ALA A 247 -10.02 -7.63 -0.77
CA ALA A 247 -10.44 -8.62 -1.77
C ALA A 247 -11.91 -8.42 -2.09
N LEU A 248 -12.24 -8.48 -3.38
CA LEU A 248 -13.59 -8.31 -3.91
C LEU A 248 -13.84 -9.38 -4.97
N GLN A 249 -14.79 -10.27 -4.73
CA GLN A 249 -15.30 -11.21 -5.74
C GLN A 249 -16.65 -10.71 -6.21
N VAL A 250 -16.81 -10.53 -7.52
CA VAL A 250 -18.06 -10.04 -8.14
C VAL A 250 -18.53 -10.98 -9.23
N PRO A 251 -19.85 -11.09 -9.47
CA PRO A 251 -20.35 -11.69 -10.71
C PRO A 251 -19.64 -11.06 -11.92
N THR A 252 -19.14 -11.89 -12.84
CA THR A 252 -18.34 -11.38 -13.98
C THR A 252 -19.17 -10.46 -14.87
N ASP A 253 -20.46 -10.73 -15.02
CA ASP A 253 -21.39 -9.90 -15.81
C ASP A 253 -21.61 -8.50 -15.23
N LEU A 254 -21.30 -8.28 -13.95
CA LEU A 254 -21.37 -6.97 -13.30
C LEU A 254 -20.28 -6.02 -13.79
N ILE A 255 -19.12 -6.56 -14.21
CA ILE A 255 -17.95 -5.76 -14.58
C ILE A 255 -17.68 -5.72 -16.09
N THR A 256 -18.21 -6.66 -16.88
CA THR A 256 -18.09 -6.64 -18.34
C THR A 256 -19.14 -5.75 -18.99
N GLU A 257 -18.82 -5.07 -20.09
CA GLU A 257 -19.81 -4.31 -20.87
C GLU A 257 -20.88 -5.23 -21.47
N SER A 258 -20.47 -6.38 -22.00
CA SER A 258 -21.37 -7.40 -22.56
C SER A 258 -20.67 -8.75 -22.71
N SER A 259 -21.43 -9.81 -23.01
CA SER A 259 -20.86 -11.13 -23.34
C SER A 259 -19.97 -11.13 -24.59
N HIS A 260 -20.05 -10.11 -25.45
CA HIS A 260 -19.20 -9.95 -26.65
C HIS A 260 -17.95 -9.10 -26.38
N GLN A 261 -17.86 -8.49 -25.20
CA GLN A 261 -16.72 -7.71 -24.73
C GLN A 261 -16.32 -8.23 -23.33
N PRO A 262 -15.63 -9.38 -23.26
CA PRO A 262 -15.25 -10.00 -22.00
C PRO A 262 -13.97 -9.43 -21.38
N VAL A 263 -13.30 -8.50 -22.08
CA VAL A 263 -12.04 -7.90 -21.65
C VAL A 263 -12.32 -6.67 -20.81
N VAL A 264 -11.74 -6.62 -19.62
CA VAL A 264 -11.79 -5.45 -18.72
C VAL A 264 -10.36 -4.98 -18.39
N GLY A 265 -10.18 -3.68 -18.22
CA GLY A 265 -8.99 -3.07 -17.61
C GLY A 265 -9.26 -2.78 -16.14
N ILE A 266 -8.34 -3.16 -15.25
CA ILE A 266 -8.51 -2.98 -13.81
C ILE A 266 -7.28 -2.26 -13.24
N TRP A 267 -7.51 -1.26 -12.39
CA TRP A 267 -6.44 -0.64 -11.60
C TRP A 267 -6.98 -0.22 -10.24
N SER A 268 -6.08 -0.08 -9.28
CA SER A 268 -6.38 0.44 -7.95
C SER A 268 -5.83 1.85 -7.79
N THR A 269 -6.47 2.66 -6.95
CA THR A 269 -5.97 3.99 -6.57
C THR A 269 -6.20 4.25 -5.10
N THR A 270 -5.39 5.14 -4.53
CA THR A 270 -5.71 5.78 -3.25
C THR A 270 -5.98 7.26 -3.48
N GLN A 271 -7.12 7.76 -2.99
CA GLN A 271 -7.37 9.19 -2.87
C GLN A 271 -7.19 9.61 -1.43
N ARG A 272 -6.44 10.69 -1.18
CA ARG A 272 -6.26 11.25 0.16
C ARG A 272 -7.02 12.56 0.32
N ARG A 273 -7.66 12.73 1.47
CA ARG A 273 -8.36 13.95 1.84
C ARG A 273 -7.37 15.00 2.34
N ASN A 274 -7.38 16.18 1.73
CA ASN A 274 -6.60 17.31 2.19
C ASN A 274 -7.29 18.08 3.33
N ALA A 275 -6.60 19.06 3.92
CA ALA A 275 -7.11 19.86 5.02
C ALA A 275 -8.38 20.68 4.67
N GLN A 276 -8.59 20.98 3.39
CA GLN A 276 -9.78 21.66 2.88
C GLN A 276 -10.95 20.68 2.64
N GLY A 277 -10.71 19.39 2.80
CA GLY A 277 -11.72 18.33 2.69
C GLY A 277 -11.87 17.73 1.30
N TYR A 278 -11.03 18.12 0.32
CA TYR A 278 -11.03 17.56 -1.03
C TYR A 278 -10.17 16.31 -1.12
N TYR A 279 -10.61 15.34 -1.91
CA TYR A 279 -9.83 14.14 -2.21
C TYR A 279 -8.94 14.37 -3.43
N THR A 280 -7.72 13.83 -3.39
CA THR A 280 -6.76 13.87 -4.51
C THR A 280 -6.06 12.53 -4.62
N GLN A 281 -5.87 12.05 -5.84
CA GLN A 281 -5.20 10.79 -6.08
C GLN A 281 -3.74 10.90 -5.65
N VAL A 282 -3.32 9.99 -4.81
CA VAL A 282 -1.97 9.93 -4.26
C VAL A 282 -1.25 8.65 -4.68
N SER A 283 -1.96 7.65 -5.16
CA SER A 283 -1.34 6.39 -5.55
C SER A 283 -2.20 5.71 -6.59
N ARG A 284 -1.57 4.98 -7.51
CA ARG A 284 -2.27 4.07 -8.42
C ARG A 284 -1.40 2.90 -8.86
N LEU A 285 -2.05 1.79 -9.16
CA LEU A 285 -1.38 0.57 -9.63
C LEU A 285 -2.33 -0.29 -10.47
N GLY A 286 -1.93 -0.67 -11.67
CA GLY A 286 -2.62 -1.60 -12.55
C GLY A 286 -1.77 -2.84 -12.85
N ASN A 287 -1.04 -2.79 -13.96
CA ASN A 287 -0.08 -3.81 -14.39
C ASN A 287 1.17 -3.77 -13.49
N PRO A 288 1.60 -4.92 -12.93
CA PRO A 288 2.78 -4.97 -12.06
C PRO A 288 4.05 -4.46 -12.74
N LEU A 289 4.98 -3.95 -11.94
CA LEU A 289 6.34 -3.57 -12.32
C LEU A 289 6.46 -2.32 -13.21
N VAL A 290 5.36 -1.77 -13.72
CA VAL A 290 5.40 -0.56 -14.55
C VAL A 290 5.86 0.65 -13.74
N ASN A 291 5.30 0.89 -12.56
CA ASN A 291 5.77 2.00 -11.76
C ASN A 291 7.09 1.69 -11.06
N GLU A 292 7.35 0.42 -10.75
CA GLU A 292 8.45 -0.06 -9.90
C GLU A 292 9.78 -0.07 -10.65
N VAL A 293 9.82 -0.63 -11.87
CA VAL A 293 11.08 -0.85 -12.62
C VAL A 293 11.03 -0.42 -14.09
N VAL A 294 9.86 -0.10 -14.66
CA VAL A 294 9.76 0.49 -16.01
C VAL A 294 9.88 2.02 -15.94
N ASN A 295 9.14 2.66 -15.03
CA ASN A 295 9.21 4.11 -14.84
C ASN A 295 10.46 4.52 -14.05
N PRO A 296 11.27 5.46 -14.56
CA PRO A 296 12.38 6.02 -13.82
C PRO A 296 11.87 6.86 -12.65
N LEU A 297 12.70 7.04 -11.63
CA LEU A 297 12.36 7.76 -10.40
C LEU A 297 11.68 9.13 -10.63
N LYS A 298 12.15 9.89 -11.64
CA LYS A 298 11.62 11.22 -11.99
C LYS A 298 10.13 11.21 -12.39
N ASP A 299 9.61 10.08 -12.86
CA ASP A 299 8.26 9.97 -13.41
C ASP A 299 7.28 9.31 -12.44
N LYS A 300 7.77 8.62 -11.39
CA LYS A 300 6.95 7.81 -10.48
C LYS A 300 5.88 8.61 -9.74
N ASP A 301 6.22 9.77 -9.15
CA ASP A 301 5.21 10.62 -8.47
C ASP A 301 4.16 11.15 -9.47
N LYS A 302 4.59 11.49 -10.69
CA LYS A 302 3.70 11.98 -11.75
C LYS A 302 2.78 10.88 -12.26
N PHE A 303 3.29 9.66 -12.36
CA PHE A 303 2.53 8.48 -12.74
C PHE A 303 1.43 8.19 -11.74
N ASN A 304 1.74 8.24 -10.45
CA ASN A 304 0.79 7.94 -9.39
C ASN A 304 -0.29 9.01 -9.20
N ALA A 305 0.00 10.26 -9.55
CA ALA A 305 -1.00 11.33 -9.60
C ALA A 305 -1.81 11.36 -10.92
N SER A 306 -1.55 10.47 -11.89
CA SER A 306 -2.25 10.42 -13.18
C SER A 306 -3.24 9.27 -13.31
N ALA A 307 -4.08 9.31 -14.34
CA ALA A 307 -5.01 8.22 -14.67
C ALA A 307 -4.54 7.45 -15.92
N PRO A 308 -4.99 6.20 -16.15
CA PRO A 308 -4.55 5.39 -17.29
C PRO A 308 -4.67 6.09 -18.67
N ARG A 309 -5.76 6.82 -18.91
CA ARG A 309 -5.94 7.69 -20.10
C ARG A 309 -4.79 8.67 -20.40
N ASP A 310 -3.99 9.00 -19.39
CA ASP A 310 -2.90 9.98 -19.47
C ASP A 310 -1.54 9.32 -19.82
N ASP A 311 -1.48 8.00 -19.95
CA ASP A 311 -0.24 7.20 -19.97
C ASP A 311 0.60 7.31 -21.23
N ALA A 312 0.06 7.87 -22.31
CA ALA A 312 0.86 8.21 -23.49
C ALA A 312 2.08 9.08 -23.14
N ARG A 313 2.03 9.83 -22.03
CA ARG A 313 3.16 10.62 -21.52
C ARG A 313 4.35 9.78 -21.02
N PHE A 314 4.12 8.51 -20.64
CA PHE A 314 5.12 7.56 -20.14
C PHE A 314 5.53 6.52 -21.19
N LEU A 315 4.94 6.54 -22.39
CA LEU A 315 5.17 5.54 -23.44
C LEU A 315 6.65 5.32 -23.78
N LYS A 316 7.48 6.35 -23.65
CA LYS A 316 8.93 6.24 -23.87
C LYS A 316 9.62 5.30 -22.86
N ASN A 317 9.13 5.25 -21.63
CA ASN A 317 9.69 4.37 -20.60
C ASN A 317 9.43 2.90 -20.95
N VAL A 318 8.29 2.59 -21.57
CA VAL A 318 7.95 1.24 -22.07
C VAL A 318 8.71 0.90 -23.35
N THR A 319 8.80 1.83 -24.30
CA THR A 319 9.41 1.58 -25.62
C THR A 319 10.94 1.66 -25.62
N ASN A 320 11.54 2.33 -24.63
CA ASN A 320 12.98 2.47 -24.46
C ASN A 320 13.42 2.16 -23.01
N PRO A 321 13.13 0.93 -22.50
CA PRO A 321 13.26 0.62 -21.08
C PRO A 321 14.71 0.77 -20.59
N GLU A 322 14.85 1.21 -19.35
CA GLU A 322 16.16 1.35 -18.69
C GLU A 322 16.74 0.00 -18.26
N LEU A 323 15.87 -0.91 -17.78
CA LEU A 323 16.28 -2.18 -17.18
C LEU A 323 17.21 -3.02 -18.09
N PRO A 324 16.92 -3.27 -19.38
CA PRO A 324 17.85 -4.01 -20.25
C PRO A 324 19.20 -3.35 -20.45
N LYS A 325 19.25 -2.02 -20.44
CA LYS A 325 20.51 -1.28 -20.58
C LYS A 325 21.38 -1.45 -19.33
N LEU A 326 20.76 -1.48 -18.15
CA LEU A 326 21.45 -1.75 -16.89
C LEU A 326 21.96 -3.20 -16.86
N ILE A 327 21.11 -4.16 -17.24
CA ILE A 327 21.48 -5.57 -17.34
C ILE A 327 22.66 -5.77 -18.31
N GLU A 328 22.63 -5.15 -19.50
CA GLU A 328 23.75 -5.20 -20.45
C GLU A 328 25.02 -4.56 -19.90
N ALA A 329 24.89 -3.37 -19.29
CA ALA A 329 26.03 -2.67 -18.73
C ALA A 329 26.73 -3.49 -17.65
N ILE A 330 25.98 -4.22 -16.83
CA ILE A 330 26.50 -4.88 -15.64
C ILE A 330 26.86 -6.35 -15.91
N TYR A 331 25.97 -7.11 -16.53
CA TYR A 331 26.12 -8.56 -16.74
C TYR A 331 26.58 -8.94 -18.16
N LYS A 332 26.67 -7.98 -19.09
CA LYS A 332 27.01 -8.22 -20.50
C LYS A 332 26.00 -9.11 -21.24
N ILE A 333 24.77 -9.19 -20.73
CA ILE A 333 23.62 -9.78 -21.43
C ILE A 333 23.10 -8.72 -22.40
N LYS A 334 23.05 -9.05 -23.69
CA LYS A 334 22.77 -8.05 -24.73
C LYS A 334 21.31 -7.57 -24.65
N ALA A 335 21.13 -6.26 -24.46
CA ALA A 335 19.81 -5.64 -24.49
C ALA A 335 19.12 -5.82 -25.86
N PRO A 336 17.82 -6.15 -25.91
CA PRO A 336 17.06 -6.19 -27.15
C PRO A 336 16.99 -4.82 -27.84
N ALA A 337 16.83 -4.83 -29.17
CA ALA A 337 16.76 -3.60 -29.95
C ALA A 337 15.50 -2.77 -29.63
N GLU A 338 15.66 -1.45 -29.59
CA GLU A 338 14.58 -0.48 -29.41
C GLU A 338 14.08 0.06 -30.77
N PRO A 339 12.82 0.52 -30.87
CA PRO A 339 11.80 0.57 -29.82
C PRO A 339 11.15 -0.80 -29.53
N ARG A 340 10.84 -1.04 -28.25
CA ARG A 340 10.18 -2.25 -27.74
C ARG A 340 8.67 -2.18 -27.85
N ASN A 341 8.15 -2.32 -29.08
CA ASN A 341 6.72 -2.29 -29.35
C ASN A 341 5.96 -3.50 -28.78
N ASP A 342 6.64 -4.63 -28.58
CA ASP A 342 6.09 -5.81 -27.92
C ASP A 342 5.72 -5.53 -26.45
N LEU A 343 6.51 -4.70 -25.76
CA LEU A 343 6.21 -4.27 -24.38
C LEU A 343 4.98 -3.36 -24.30
N VAL A 344 4.64 -2.64 -25.39
CA VAL A 344 3.40 -1.84 -25.45
C VAL A 344 2.18 -2.76 -25.45
N ASP A 345 2.26 -3.91 -26.13
CA ASP A 345 1.16 -4.87 -26.14
C ASP A 345 1.01 -5.53 -24.76
N VAL A 346 2.11 -5.89 -24.11
CA VAL A 346 2.09 -6.53 -22.78
C VAL A 346 1.64 -5.58 -21.67
N PHE A 347 2.23 -4.37 -21.58
CA PHE A 347 1.99 -3.47 -20.46
C PHE A 347 0.83 -2.49 -20.66
N LEU A 348 0.40 -2.21 -21.91
CA LEU A 348 -0.56 -1.13 -22.20
C LEU A 348 -1.80 -1.55 -22.99
N LYS A 349 -1.64 -2.24 -24.13
CA LYS A 349 -2.77 -2.53 -25.04
C LYS A 349 -3.47 -3.86 -24.78
N GLY A 350 -2.81 -4.79 -24.11
CA GLY A 350 -3.19 -6.20 -24.11
C GLY A 350 -2.66 -6.93 -25.35
N VAL A 351 -2.46 -8.24 -25.19
CA VAL A 351 -1.96 -9.14 -26.22
C VAL A 351 -3.10 -9.56 -27.14
N LYS A 352 -2.90 -9.41 -28.45
CA LYS A 352 -3.90 -9.73 -29.47
C LYS A 352 -4.35 -11.20 -29.37
N GLY A 353 -5.66 -11.42 -29.30
CA GLY A 353 -6.24 -12.76 -29.18
C GLY A 353 -6.23 -13.33 -27.75
N LEU A 354 -5.67 -12.60 -26.78
CA LEU A 354 -5.69 -12.94 -25.36
C LEU A 354 -6.60 -11.98 -24.59
N ASN A 355 -6.16 -10.72 -24.40
CA ASN A 355 -6.79 -9.72 -23.54
C ASN A 355 -6.73 -8.29 -24.10
N GLN A 356 -6.54 -8.15 -25.41
CA GLN A 356 -6.66 -6.87 -26.09
C GLN A 356 -8.15 -6.53 -26.31
N PRO A 357 -8.66 -5.38 -25.85
CA PRO A 357 -10.03 -4.97 -26.13
C PRO A 357 -10.22 -4.62 -27.62
N PRO A 358 -11.45 -4.71 -28.17
CA PRO A 358 -11.76 -4.39 -29.56
C PRO A 358 -11.45 -2.94 -29.94
N TYR A 359 -11.67 -2.02 -29.02
CA TYR A 359 -11.26 -0.61 -29.09
C TYR A 359 -10.37 -0.39 -27.86
N GLY A 360 -9.12 0.02 -28.06
CA GLY A 360 -8.15 0.06 -26.98
C GLY A 360 -7.26 1.29 -27.04
N THR A 361 -7.39 2.17 -26.05
CA THR A 361 -6.36 3.18 -25.78
C THR A 361 -5.21 2.50 -25.01
N PRO A 362 -3.95 2.60 -25.45
CA PRO A 362 -2.81 2.08 -24.68
C PRO A 362 -2.77 2.77 -23.32
N ALA A 363 -2.90 1.98 -22.25
CA ALA A 363 -3.00 2.48 -20.88
C ALA A 363 -2.54 1.42 -19.89
N GLU A 364 -1.89 1.84 -18.81
CA GLU A 364 -1.42 0.93 -17.77
C GLU A 364 -2.61 0.47 -16.93
N GLU A 365 -3.06 -0.75 -17.22
CA GLU A 365 -4.19 -1.42 -16.60
C GLU A 365 -3.89 -2.92 -16.53
N LEU A 366 -4.36 -3.59 -15.49
CA LEU A 366 -4.36 -5.03 -15.44
C LEU A 366 -5.50 -5.57 -16.31
N ARG A 367 -5.18 -5.93 -17.56
CA ARG A 367 -6.16 -6.40 -18.54
C ARG A 367 -6.50 -7.86 -18.35
N LEU A 368 -7.78 -8.15 -18.10
CA LEU A 368 -8.29 -9.51 -17.91
C LEU A 368 -9.37 -9.82 -18.95
N ASN A 369 -9.16 -10.86 -19.74
CA ASN A 369 -10.23 -11.52 -20.48
C ASN A 369 -10.93 -12.53 -19.59
N THR A 370 -12.11 -12.14 -19.12
CA THR A 370 -12.93 -12.93 -18.18
C THR A 370 -13.57 -14.17 -18.81
N SER A 371 -13.53 -14.31 -20.14
CA SER A 371 -14.04 -15.51 -20.82
C SER A 371 -13.05 -16.68 -20.81
N ILE A 372 -11.77 -16.42 -20.48
CA ILE A 372 -10.76 -17.47 -20.34
C ILE A 372 -10.94 -18.14 -18.99
N LYS A 373 -11.29 -19.43 -19.02
CA LYS A 373 -11.57 -20.20 -17.81
C LYS A 373 -10.31 -20.44 -16.97
N PRO A 374 -10.45 -20.54 -15.64
CA PRO A 374 -9.34 -20.95 -14.78
C PRO A 374 -8.76 -22.30 -15.21
N THR A 375 -7.44 -22.45 -15.09
CA THR A 375 -6.75 -23.73 -15.29
C THR A 375 -6.72 -24.55 -14.00
N MET A 376 -6.79 -25.87 -14.13
CA MET A 376 -6.62 -26.80 -13.01
C MET A 376 -5.15 -26.97 -12.58
N HIS A 377 -4.22 -26.59 -13.46
CA HIS A 377 -2.78 -26.70 -13.26
C HIS A 377 -2.13 -25.36 -13.61
N PRO A 378 -2.26 -24.35 -12.72
CA PRO A 378 -1.66 -23.03 -12.95
C PRO A 378 -0.16 -23.16 -13.16
N LYS A 379 0.34 -22.51 -14.20
CA LYS A 379 1.78 -22.39 -14.46
C LYS A 379 2.30 -21.06 -13.93
N ARG A 380 3.44 -21.12 -13.23
CA ARG A 380 4.09 -19.97 -12.59
C ARG A 380 4.30 -18.79 -13.56
N LEU A 381 4.76 -19.06 -14.78
CA LEU A 381 5.03 -18.05 -15.81
C LEU A 381 3.81 -17.69 -16.69
N GLY A 382 2.61 -18.18 -16.33
CA GLY A 382 1.37 -17.88 -17.06
C GLY A 382 1.47 -18.16 -18.55
N VAL A 383 1.19 -17.14 -19.36
CA VAL A 383 1.13 -17.24 -20.83
C VAL A 383 2.46 -17.66 -21.45
N LEU A 384 3.61 -17.30 -20.85
CA LEU A 384 4.92 -17.72 -21.35
C LEU A 384 5.13 -19.24 -21.27
N ASP A 385 4.46 -19.92 -20.34
CA ASP A 385 4.47 -21.39 -20.21
C ASP A 385 3.15 -22.02 -20.72
N GLY A 386 2.45 -21.32 -21.64
CA GLY A 386 1.27 -21.82 -22.33
C GLY A 386 -0.04 -21.81 -21.53
N ASP A 387 -0.07 -21.14 -20.38
CA ASP A 387 -1.24 -20.99 -19.52
C ASP A 387 -1.93 -19.64 -19.73
N ASN A 388 -2.92 -19.61 -20.62
CA ASN A 388 -3.66 -18.39 -20.97
C ASN A 388 -4.50 -17.80 -19.83
N ALA A 389 -4.69 -18.52 -18.72
CA ALA A 389 -5.42 -18.02 -17.55
C ALA A 389 -4.52 -17.27 -16.56
N GLY A 390 -3.20 -17.29 -16.77
CA GLY A 390 -2.23 -16.53 -15.97
C GLY A 390 -1.78 -15.23 -16.65
N PHE A 391 -0.89 -14.51 -15.98
CA PHE A 391 -0.29 -13.27 -16.47
C PHE A 391 0.27 -13.40 -17.91
N PRO A 392 0.05 -12.41 -18.80
CA PRO A 392 -0.60 -11.12 -18.56
C PRO A 392 -2.14 -11.10 -18.73
N ASN A 393 -2.84 -12.24 -18.79
CA ASN A 393 -4.31 -12.25 -18.77
C ASN A 393 -4.84 -12.11 -17.34
N GLY A 394 -4.88 -10.87 -16.85
CA GLY A 394 -4.98 -10.61 -15.43
C GLY A 394 -3.70 -11.02 -14.71
N ARG A 395 -3.81 -11.29 -13.40
CA ARG A 395 -2.72 -11.77 -12.55
C ARG A 395 -3.30 -12.56 -11.39
N ARG A 396 -2.87 -13.82 -11.24
CA ARG A 396 -3.16 -14.66 -10.08
C ARG A 396 -2.14 -14.40 -8.98
N LEU A 397 -2.48 -14.73 -7.74
CA LEU A 397 -1.53 -14.64 -6.62
C LEU A 397 -0.27 -15.50 -6.82
N THR A 398 -0.37 -16.58 -7.59
CA THR A 398 0.73 -17.51 -7.88
C THR A 398 1.52 -17.19 -9.14
N ASP A 399 1.14 -16.16 -9.90
CA ASP A 399 1.85 -15.78 -11.11
C ASP A 399 3.15 -15.06 -10.74
N ASP A 400 4.26 -15.58 -11.25
CA ASP A 400 5.58 -14.96 -11.06
C ASP A 400 5.78 -13.90 -12.13
N VAL A 401 5.27 -12.72 -11.80
CA VAL A 401 5.31 -11.56 -12.67
C VAL A 401 6.71 -10.96 -12.77
N VAL A 402 7.62 -11.24 -11.83
CA VAL A 402 9.01 -10.78 -11.87
C VAL A 402 9.75 -11.53 -12.96
N ASP A 403 9.78 -12.87 -12.90
CA ASP A 403 10.42 -13.69 -13.92
C ASP A 403 9.77 -13.49 -15.29
N ALA A 404 8.43 -13.54 -15.36
CA ALA A 404 7.73 -13.41 -16.63
C ALA A 404 8.00 -12.04 -17.29
N SER A 405 7.97 -10.95 -16.52
CA SER A 405 8.24 -9.62 -17.05
C SER A 405 9.71 -9.44 -17.40
N LEU A 406 10.63 -9.97 -16.60
CA LEU A 406 12.07 -9.90 -16.87
C LEU A 406 12.42 -10.61 -18.18
N GLN A 407 11.90 -11.83 -18.41
CA GLN A 407 12.14 -12.55 -19.65
C GLN A 407 11.62 -11.81 -20.87
N VAL A 408 10.42 -11.24 -20.77
CA VAL A 408 9.81 -10.43 -21.83
C VAL A 408 10.61 -9.14 -22.06
N VAL A 409 11.01 -8.43 -21.01
CA VAL A 409 11.84 -7.21 -21.09
C VAL A 409 13.24 -7.52 -21.64
N GLU A 410 13.79 -8.72 -21.44
CA GLU A 410 15.04 -9.20 -22.05
C GLU A 410 14.86 -9.87 -23.43
N GLY A 411 13.64 -9.82 -23.96
CA GLY A 411 13.38 -10.02 -25.39
C GLY A 411 12.87 -11.40 -25.78
N GLU A 412 12.28 -12.15 -24.84
CA GLU A 412 11.63 -13.46 -25.11
C GLU A 412 10.69 -13.38 -26.32
N LEU A 413 9.92 -12.28 -26.44
CA LEU A 413 8.94 -12.06 -27.51
C LEU A 413 9.54 -11.60 -28.85
N VAL A 414 10.82 -11.20 -28.87
CA VAL A 414 11.51 -10.67 -30.06
C VAL A 414 12.71 -11.51 -30.48
N GLY A 415 12.73 -12.78 -30.07
CA GLY A 415 13.70 -13.78 -30.51
C GLY A 415 14.93 -13.94 -29.61
N SER A 416 14.98 -13.24 -28.47
CA SER A 416 16.01 -13.41 -27.43
C SER A 416 15.49 -14.34 -26.35
N LYS A 417 15.43 -15.64 -26.65
CA LYS A 417 15.01 -16.66 -25.67
C LYS A 417 15.91 -16.63 -24.45
N ASN A 418 15.32 -16.62 -23.26
CA ASN A 418 16.04 -16.59 -21.99
C ASN A 418 15.22 -17.23 -20.86
N ASP A 419 15.87 -17.47 -19.73
CA ASP A 419 15.31 -18.06 -18.51
C ASP A 419 15.66 -17.18 -17.29
N LEU A 420 15.78 -15.87 -17.51
CA LEU A 420 16.12 -14.93 -16.45
C LEU A 420 15.01 -14.85 -15.41
N GLY A 421 15.44 -14.66 -14.16
CA GLY A 421 14.56 -14.56 -13.01
C GLY A 421 15.31 -14.10 -11.77
N ASP A 422 14.56 -13.87 -10.69
CA ASP A 422 15.12 -13.51 -9.38
C ASP A 422 15.28 -14.72 -8.44
N ALA A 423 14.98 -15.92 -8.95
CA ALA A 423 14.98 -17.21 -8.26
C ALA A 423 14.07 -17.30 -7.02
N VAL A 424 13.08 -16.41 -6.90
CA VAL A 424 12.00 -16.51 -5.93
C VAL A 424 10.75 -17.01 -6.65
N ASP A 425 10.61 -18.34 -6.74
CA ASP A 425 9.56 -18.95 -7.58
C ASP A 425 8.14 -18.98 -6.97
N LYS A 426 7.99 -18.59 -5.70
CA LYS A 426 6.71 -18.64 -4.99
C LYS A 426 6.73 -17.86 -3.67
N ASN A 427 5.54 -17.55 -3.19
CA ASN A 427 5.30 -17.03 -1.85
C ASN A 427 5.73 -18.00 -0.73
N ASP A 428 6.04 -17.45 0.45
CA ASP A 428 6.44 -18.23 1.63
C ASP A 428 5.27 -19.00 2.26
N LYS A 429 4.03 -18.59 2.00
CA LYS A 429 2.81 -19.30 2.40
C LYS A 429 1.96 -19.74 1.22
N ASP A 430 1.28 -20.87 1.43
CA ASP A 430 0.24 -21.36 0.53
C ASP A 430 -1.00 -20.44 0.59
N PHE A 431 -1.50 -20.08 -0.60
CA PHE A 431 -2.75 -19.34 -0.76
C PHE A 431 -3.98 -20.20 -0.46
N GLU A 432 -5.07 -19.54 -0.08
CA GLU A 432 -6.35 -20.19 0.20
C GLU A 432 -7.03 -20.62 -1.11
N LYS A 433 -7.83 -21.70 -1.04
CA LYS A 433 -8.49 -22.29 -2.21
C LYS A 433 -9.85 -21.66 -2.54
N SER A 434 -10.31 -20.77 -1.68
CA SER A 434 -11.58 -20.05 -1.77
C SER A 434 -11.36 -18.61 -1.35
N PHE A 435 -12.32 -17.75 -1.67
CA PHE A 435 -12.30 -16.34 -1.26
C PHE A 435 -11.98 -16.20 0.25
N PRO A 436 -11.06 -15.29 0.67
CA PRO A 436 -10.43 -14.22 -0.11
C PRO A 436 -9.13 -14.60 -0.85
N TYR A 437 -8.76 -15.89 -0.91
CA TYR A 437 -7.57 -16.48 -1.56
C TYR A 437 -6.21 -16.08 -0.98
N VAL A 438 -6.05 -14.87 -0.43
CA VAL A 438 -4.81 -14.45 0.23
C VAL A 438 -4.56 -15.27 1.49
N ALA A 439 -3.28 -15.55 1.78
CA ALA A 439 -2.90 -16.34 2.95
C ALA A 439 -3.13 -15.58 4.27
N LEU A 440 -3.24 -16.32 5.37
CA LEU A 440 -3.33 -15.72 6.70
C LEU A 440 -2.06 -14.91 7.03
N PRO A 441 -2.20 -13.74 7.68
CA PRO A 441 -1.08 -12.91 8.04
C PRO A 441 -0.17 -13.64 9.03
N THR A 442 1.12 -13.34 8.93
CA THR A 442 2.11 -13.75 9.91
C THR A 442 1.75 -13.13 11.26
N GLU A 443 1.79 -13.96 12.32
CA GLU A 443 1.46 -13.51 13.66
C GLU A 443 2.59 -12.69 14.29
N GLY A 444 2.23 -11.68 15.09
CA GLY A 444 3.22 -10.82 15.75
C GLY A 444 4.07 -11.52 16.80
N SER A 445 3.51 -12.51 17.47
CA SER A 445 4.23 -13.29 18.48
C SER A 445 4.99 -14.47 17.85
N ARG A 446 6.05 -14.19 17.07
CA ARG A 446 6.88 -15.20 16.39
C ARG A 446 8.30 -15.32 16.97
N GLY A 447 8.95 -16.46 16.75
CA GLY A 447 10.35 -16.70 17.09
C GLY A 447 10.59 -17.57 18.33
N ALA A 448 11.84 -17.92 18.59
CA ALA A 448 12.21 -18.74 19.73
C ALA A 448 11.93 -17.97 21.02
N THR A 449 11.08 -18.51 21.89
CA THR A 449 10.92 -18.01 23.25
C THR A 449 12.27 -18.08 23.96
N ALA A 450 12.57 -17.09 24.80
CA ALA A 450 13.76 -17.14 25.65
C ALA A 450 13.80 -18.50 26.38
N LYS A 451 14.92 -19.24 26.22
CA LYS A 451 15.19 -20.40 27.08
C LYS A 451 15.38 -19.83 28.48
N THR A 452 14.35 -19.94 29.30
CA THR A 452 14.42 -19.41 30.66
C THR A 452 15.35 -20.29 31.48
N ASP A 453 16.51 -19.76 31.88
CA ASP A 453 17.05 -20.12 33.18
C ASP A 453 15.98 -19.74 34.22
N ALA A 454 15.73 -20.63 35.19
CA ALA A 454 14.59 -20.56 36.13
C ALA A 454 14.42 -19.21 36.87
N ALA A 455 15.43 -18.35 36.85
CA ALA A 455 15.47 -17.04 37.49
C ALA A 455 14.42 -16.03 36.97
N VAL A 456 14.12 -15.99 35.66
CA VAL A 456 13.20 -14.97 35.10
C VAL A 456 11.73 -15.26 35.47
N ARG A 457 11.34 -16.53 35.57
CA ARG A 457 10.01 -16.93 36.05
C ARG A 457 9.81 -16.66 37.55
N SER A 458 10.87 -16.75 38.35
CA SER A 458 10.81 -16.46 39.79
C SER A 458 10.46 -15.00 40.05
N GLN A 459 11.05 -14.02 39.36
CA GLN A 459 10.81 -12.62 39.70
C GLN A 459 9.37 -12.11 39.46
N LEU A 460 8.71 -12.55 38.37
CA LEU A 460 7.29 -12.21 38.15
C LEU A 460 6.35 -13.11 38.97
N GLY A 461 6.69 -14.39 39.13
CA GLY A 461 5.93 -15.33 39.96
C GLY A 461 5.91 -14.91 41.42
N ASP A 462 7.08 -14.58 41.99
CA ASP A 462 7.26 -14.14 43.39
C ASP A 462 6.62 -12.77 43.67
N ALA A 463 6.47 -11.93 42.64
CA ALA A 463 5.74 -10.66 42.75
C ALA A 463 4.22 -10.83 42.73
N LEU A 464 3.70 -11.87 42.07
CA LEU A 464 2.27 -12.17 41.95
C LEU A 464 1.76 -13.08 43.09
N THR A 465 2.59 -14.01 43.56
CA THR A 465 2.34 -14.76 44.79
C THR A 465 2.96 -13.98 45.93
N GLY A 466 2.22 -13.02 46.50
CA GLY A 466 2.69 -12.19 47.61
C GLY A 466 3.42 -13.02 48.67
N SER A 467 4.76 -12.98 48.64
CA SER A 467 5.58 -13.85 49.46
C SER A 467 5.62 -13.32 50.89
N SER A 468 4.99 -14.07 51.77
CA SER A 468 4.96 -13.89 53.22
C SER A 468 6.22 -14.42 53.90
N THR A 469 7.43 -14.12 53.40
CA THR A 469 8.68 -14.54 54.07
C THR A 469 9.79 -13.48 54.01
N SER A 470 9.99 -12.85 55.17
CA SER A 470 11.24 -12.40 55.83
C SER A 470 12.41 -11.69 55.11
N ASP A 471 12.35 -11.27 53.84
CA ASP A 471 13.46 -10.51 53.21
C ASP A 471 13.20 -9.00 53.06
N THR A 472 12.64 -8.39 54.11
CA THR A 472 12.35 -6.95 54.21
C THR A 472 13.58 -6.02 54.02
N PRO A 473 14.83 -6.34 54.43
CA PRO A 473 15.92 -5.37 54.30
C PRO A 473 16.49 -5.25 52.88
N LEU A 474 16.41 -6.29 52.03
CA LEU A 474 16.96 -6.23 50.66
C LEU A 474 16.03 -5.43 49.72
N ILE A 475 14.72 -5.60 49.87
CA ILE A 475 13.71 -4.86 49.10
C ILE A 475 13.69 -3.37 49.48
N ALA A 476 13.86 -3.05 50.77
CA ALA A 476 13.99 -1.67 51.25
C ALA A 476 15.27 -0.99 50.73
N ALA A 477 16.38 -1.73 50.60
CA ALA A 477 17.63 -1.20 50.05
C ALA A 477 17.51 -0.89 48.54
N SER A 478 16.82 -1.74 47.76
CA SER A 478 16.56 -1.48 46.34
C SER A 478 15.56 -0.34 46.09
N ALA A 479 14.53 -0.21 46.93
CA ALA A 479 13.58 0.91 46.85
C ALA A 479 14.25 2.24 47.26
N GLY A 480 15.16 2.21 48.24
CA GLY A 480 15.97 3.36 48.65
C GLY A 480 16.94 3.83 47.56
N ALA A 481 17.58 2.90 46.83
CA ALA A 481 18.46 3.23 45.71
C ALA A 481 17.70 3.83 44.51
N GLY A 482 16.50 3.30 44.21
CA GLY A 482 15.61 3.85 43.17
C GLY A 482 15.11 5.25 43.50
N ALA A 483 14.68 5.50 44.74
CA ALA A 483 14.25 6.82 45.20
C ALA A 483 15.40 7.84 45.22
N ALA A 484 16.61 7.42 45.60
CA ALA A 484 17.80 8.27 45.56
C ALA A 484 18.20 8.63 44.11
N GLY A 485 18.10 7.69 43.17
CA GLY A 485 18.35 7.94 41.74
C GLY A 485 17.39 8.95 41.13
N ILE A 486 16.09 8.84 41.43
CA ILE A 486 15.07 9.78 40.95
C ILE A 486 15.25 11.18 41.56
N LEU A 487 15.66 11.28 42.83
CA LEU A 487 15.97 12.56 43.47
C LEU A 487 17.25 13.21 42.93
N LEU A 488 18.26 12.42 42.56
CA LEU A 488 19.49 12.93 41.93
C LEU A 488 19.23 13.45 40.50
N VAL A 489 18.42 12.74 39.72
CA VAL A 489 18.03 13.18 38.37
C VAL A 489 17.10 14.41 38.43
N GLY A 490 16.13 14.42 39.34
CA GLY A 490 15.26 15.57 39.58
C GLY A 490 16.01 16.80 40.10
N GLY A 491 16.97 16.61 41.01
CA GLY A 491 17.84 17.66 41.52
C GLY A 491 18.79 18.24 40.46
N GLY A 492 19.35 17.38 39.60
CA GLY A 492 20.18 17.78 38.47
C GLY A 492 19.42 18.62 37.43
N LEU A 493 18.18 18.22 37.10
CA LEU A 493 17.31 18.96 36.18
C LEU A 493 16.86 20.32 36.73
N LEU A 494 16.58 20.40 38.04
CA LEU A 494 16.23 21.66 38.70
C LEU A 494 17.42 22.62 38.79
N TRP A 495 18.63 22.10 39.07
CA TRP A 495 19.85 22.90 39.07
C TRP A 495 20.20 23.40 37.66
N TRP A 496 20.08 22.57 36.63
CA TRP A 496 20.29 22.93 35.22
C TRP A 496 19.30 24.00 34.71
N ARG A 497 18.02 23.92 35.14
CA ARG A 497 17.03 24.97 34.84
C ARG A 497 17.33 26.29 35.55
N ARG A 498 17.89 26.25 36.76
CA ARG A 498 18.25 27.45 37.53
C ARG A 498 19.49 28.17 36.98
N THR A 499 20.41 27.44 36.35
CA THR A 499 21.65 28.01 35.78
C THR A 499 21.48 28.58 34.38
N ARG A 500 20.43 28.19 33.63
CA ARG A 500 20.07 28.79 32.32
C ARG A 500 19.21 30.06 32.40
N GLY A 501 18.72 30.43 33.58
CA GLY A 501 17.95 31.68 33.81
C GLY A 501 18.81 32.92 34.11
N ARG A 502 20.13 32.84 33.95
CA ARG A 502 21.05 33.97 34.11
C ARG A 502 21.98 34.08 32.89
N ALA A 503 21.42 34.56 31.79
CA ALA A 503 22.16 35.29 30.78
C ALA A 503 21.17 36.15 29.99
N TYR A 504 21.27 37.46 30.26
CA TYR A 504 20.52 38.62 29.76
C TYR A 504 19.13 38.86 30.34
#